data_AF-A0A9X1NPM1-F1
#
_entry.id   AF-A0A9X1NPM1-F1
#
_cell.length_a   1.000
_cell.length_b   1.000
_cell.length_c   1.000
_cell.angle_alpha   90.00
_cell.angle_beta   90.00
_cell.angle_gamma   90.00
#
_symmetry.space_group_name_H-M   'P 1'
#
loop_
_entity.id
_entity.type
_entity.pdbx_description
1 polymer ?
#
loop_
_entity_poly.entity_id
_entity_poly.type
_entity_poly.pdbx_seq_one_letter_code
_entity_poly.pdbx_strand_id
1 'polypeptide(L)'
;MFNLAFFCGLALGAVSIIRTIVEQRQIRTIDVSGADIDGLNIRIDRTSAHPLLAEFTRTLTVNAKRRAMAVLEMDKDSGGGQRVDVCKTTEGRILLSDRFGNYLIHPDGSVRRIVDAYVAQVLPDGTTEPLVTPEMKPACLTKLGVFDQGGGPGYDYGFQPER
;
A
#
# COMPACT_ATOMS: atom_id res chain seq x y z
N MET A 1 -68.26 3.43 0.06
CA MET A 1 -67.94 2.50 1.16
C MET A 1 -66.54 1.92 0.89
N PHE A 2 -65.66 2.01 1.89
CA PHE A 2 -64.33 1.38 2.12
C PHE A 2 -64.00 0.14 1.25
N ASN A 3 -62.76 -0.20 0.84
CA ASN A 3 -61.45 -0.06 1.49
C ASN A 3 -60.28 -0.41 0.52
N LEU A 4 -59.14 0.28 0.69
CA LEU A 4 -57.73 -0.19 0.72
C LEU A 4 -57.22 -1.36 -0.16
N ALA A 5 -56.17 -1.09 -0.96
CA ALA A 5 -54.97 -1.94 -1.12
C ALA A 5 -53.83 -1.11 -1.79
N PHE A 6 -52.87 -0.60 -1.00
CA PHE A 6 -51.46 -1.05 -0.92
C PHE A 6 -50.65 -0.88 -2.22
N PHE A 7 -49.95 0.24 -2.43
CA PHE A 7 -48.57 0.55 -2.03
C PHE A 7 -47.46 -0.41 -2.51
N CYS A 8 -46.46 0.20 -3.17
CA CYS A 8 -45.03 -0.15 -3.18
C CYS A 8 -44.58 -1.44 -3.89
N GLY A 9 -44.57 -1.42 -5.23
CA GLY A 9 -43.93 -2.46 -6.05
C GLY A 9 -42.54 -2.13 -6.63
N LEU A 10 -41.96 -0.95 -6.37
CA LEU A 10 -40.74 -0.48 -7.07
C LEU A 10 -39.59 0.01 -6.18
N ALA A 11 -39.63 -0.25 -4.87
CA ALA A 11 -38.57 0.19 -3.94
C ALA A 11 -37.67 -0.94 -3.41
N LEU A 12 -37.99 -2.23 -3.63
CA LEU A 12 -37.23 -3.34 -3.03
C LEU A 12 -36.07 -3.86 -3.88
N GLY A 13 -36.07 -3.62 -5.20
CA GLY A 13 -34.95 -4.01 -6.08
C GLY A 13 -33.72 -3.12 -5.94
N ALA A 14 -33.92 -1.81 -5.74
CA ALA A 14 -32.83 -0.86 -5.58
C ALA A 14 -32.18 -0.95 -4.18
N VAL A 15 -32.96 -1.28 -3.14
CA VAL A 15 -32.42 -1.42 -1.77
C VAL A 15 -31.55 -2.67 -1.66
N SER A 16 -31.83 -3.76 -2.39
CA SER A 16 -30.96 -4.94 -2.35
C SER A 16 -29.61 -4.69 -3.01
N ILE A 17 -29.55 -4.00 -4.15
CA ILE A 17 -28.27 -3.70 -4.84
C ILE A 17 -27.48 -2.65 -4.05
N ILE A 18 -28.13 -1.64 -3.48
CA ILE A 18 -27.45 -0.65 -2.63
C ILE A 18 -26.94 -1.32 -1.34
N ARG A 19 -27.67 -2.26 -0.75
CA ARG A 19 -27.20 -2.96 0.45
C ARG A 19 -26.00 -3.86 0.19
N THR A 20 -25.92 -4.51 -0.97
CA THR A 20 -24.71 -5.30 -1.35
C THR A 20 -23.50 -4.41 -1.67
N ILE A 21 -23.70 -3.18 -2.14
CA ILE A 21 -22.61 -2.21 -2.37
C ILE A 21 -22.17 -1.54 -1.06
N VAL A 22 -23.08 -1.37 -0.09
CA VAL A 22 -22.78 -0.73 1.21
C VAL A 22 -22.19 -1.72 2.23
N GLU A 23 -22.43 -3.03 2.09
CA GLU A 23 -21.79 -4.06 2.95
C GLU A 23 -20.28 -4.25 2.70
N GLN A 24 -19.68 -3.60 1.68
CA GLN A 24 -18.28 -3.81 1.31
C GLN A 24 -17.25 -2.76 1.76
N ARG A 25 -17.61 -1.72 2.54
CA ARG A 25 -16.60 -0.74 3.01
C ARG A 25 -16.86 -0.22 4.43
N GLN A 26 -16.54 -1.04 5.42
CA GLN A 26 -15.82 -0.52 6.60
C GLN A 26 -14.33 -0.84 6.47
N ILE A 27 -13.75 -0.50 5.32
CA ILE A 27 -12.30 -0.36 5.12
C ILE A 27 -11.91 0.91 5.89
N ARG A 28 -11.82 0.79 7.22
CA ARG A 28 -11.47 1.91 8.09
C ARG A 28 -9.95 2.05 8.06
N THR A 29 -9.45 3.15 7.51
CA THR A 29 -8.04 3.53 7.69
C THR A 29 -7.75 3.55 9.19
N ILE A 30 -6.83 2.69 9.59
CA ILE A 30 -6.47 2.49 10.99
C ILE A 30 -5.43 3.53 11.39
N ASP A 31 -4.47 3.78 10.49
CA ASP A 31 -3.38 4.70 10.76
C ASP A 31 -2.72 5.20 9.47
N VAL A 32 -1.99 6.30 9.61
CA VAL A 32 -1.35 7.03 8.52
C VAL A 32 0.02 7.52 8.98
N SER A 33 1.06 7.09 8.27
CA SER A 33 2.43 7.58 8.45
C SER A 33 2.83 8.42 7.25
N GLY A 34 3.40 9.61 7.47
CA GLY A 34 3.77 10.50 6.37
C GLY A 34 4.97 11.39 6.67
N ALA A 35 5.68 11.78 5.61
CA ALA A 35 6.85 12.64 5.67
C ALA A 35 7.02 13.45 4.37
N ASP A 36 7.55 14.66 4.48
CA ASP A 36 8.06 15.42 3.35
C ASP A 36 9.57 15.22 3.22
N ILE A 37 9.99 14.57 2.13
CA ILE A 37 11.40 14.22 1.88
C ILE A 37 11.78 14.73 0.50
N ASP A 38 12.79 15.59 0.41
CA ASP A 38 13.26 16.17 -0.85
C ASP A 38 12.14 16.81 -1.71
N GLY A 39 11.10 17.35 -1.06
CA GLY A 39 9.95 17.98 -1.72
C GLY A 39 8.88 16.99 -2.23
N LEU A 40 9.03 15.70 -1.92
CA LEU A 40 8.04 14.65 -2.11
C LEU A 40 7.24 14.46 -0.81
N ASN A 41 5.93 14.55 -0.89
CA ASN A 41 5.06 14.13 0.21
C ASN A 41 4.81 12.64 0.08
N ILE A 42 5.38 11.85 0.99
CA ILE A 42 5.30 10.39 1.01
C ILE A 42 4.40 9.98 2.17
N ARG A 43 3.41 9.13 1.88
CA ARG A 43 2.41 8.68 2.85
C ARG A 43 2.15 7.18 2.72
N ILE A 44 2.06 6.49 3.84
CA ILE A 44 1.68 5.09 3.93
C ILE A 44 0.39 5.02 4.75
N ASP A 45 -0.70 4.68 4.06
CA ASP A 45 -2.01 4.44 4.65
C ASP A 45 -2.16 2.97 4.98
N ARG A 46 -2.68 2.66 6.18
CA ARG A 46 -2.92 1.29 6.62
C ARG A 46 -4.40 1.08 6.87
N THR A 47 -4.94 0.02 6.28
CA THR A 47 -6.35 -0.34 6.48
C THR A 47 -6.47 -1.80 6.86
N SER A 48 -7.33 -2.10 7.84
CA SER A 48 -7.66 -3.48 8.20
C SER A 48 -8.20 -4.23 6.97
N ALA A 49 -7.50 -5.31 6.60
CA ALA A 49 -7.89 -6.20 5.52
C ALA A 49 -8.84 -7.31 6.01
N HIS A 50 -8.77 -7.65 7.30
CA HIS A 50 -9.61 -8.67 7.91
C HIS A 50 -10.05 -8.24 9.32
N PRO A 51 -11.34 -8.38 9.68
CA PRO A 51 -11.87 -7.87 10.94
C PRO A 51 -11.35 -8.61 12.19
N LEU A 52 -10.87 -9.85 12.02
CA LEU A 52 -10.43 -10.72 13.13
C LEU A 52 -8.93 -11.04 13.11
N LEU A 53 -8.21 -10.67 12.05
CA LEU A 53 -6.77 -10.93 11.93
C LEU A 53 -6.04 -9.60 11.93
N ALA A 54 -4.83 -9.57 12.49
CA ALA A 54 -3.94 -8.42 12.41
C ALA A 54 -3.29 -8.32 11.01
N GLU A 55 -4.11 -8.35 9.96
CA GLU A 55 -3.69 -8.17 8.57
C GLU A 55 -4.16 -6.82 8.05
N PHE A 56 -3.21 -6.07 7.49
CA PHE A 56 -3.45 -4.72 7.00
C PHE A 56 -3.01 -4.59 5.54
N THR A 57 -3.90 -4.05 4.71
CA THR A 57 -3.53 -3.52 3.39
C THR A 57 -2.80 -2.20 3.59
N ARG A 58 -1.71 -2.01 2.85
CA ARG A 58 -0.89 -0.81 2.91
C ARG A 58 -0.90 -0.12 1.55
N THR A 59 -1.15 1.18 1.55
CA THR A 59 -1.16 1.99 0.33
C THR A 59 -0.08 3.07 0.44
N LEU A 60 0.88 3.03 -0.48
CA LEU A 60 1.90 4.06 -0.64
C LEU A 60 1.36 5.15 -1.58
N THR A 61 1.31 6.36 -1.08
CA THR A 61 0.95 7.55 -1.83
C THR A 61 2.17 8.48 -1.89
N VAL A 62 2.51 8.93 -3.10
CA VAL A 62 3.58 9.90 -3.32
C VAL A 62 3.05 11.07 -4.14
N ASN A 63 3.28 12.28 -3.64
CA ASN A 63 2.92 13.51 -4.32
C ASN A 63 4.16 14.40 -4.51
N ALA A 64 4.53 14.60 -5.78
CA ALA A 64 5.49 15.62 -6.18
C ALA A 64 4.71 16.88 -6.60
N LYS A 65 5.15 18.05 -6.11
CA LYS A 65 4.47 19.33 -6.39
C LYS A 65 4.14 19.50 -7.87
N ARG A 66 2.86 19.78 -8.17
CA ARG A 66 2.33 20.03 -9.52
C ARG A 66 2.36 18.82 -10.46
N ARG A 67 2.52 17.60 -9.94
CA ARG A 67 2.39 16.35 -10.72
C ARG A 67 1.21 15.52 -10.23
N ALA A 68 0.85 14.53 -11.04
CA ALA A 68 -0.15 13.54 -10.65
C ALA A 68 0.37 12.73 -9.46
N MET A 69 -0.52 12.45 -8.52
CA MET A 69 -0.25 11.62 -7.36
C MET A 69 -0.04 10.16 -7.82
N ALA A 70 1.05 9.55 -7.38
CA ALA A 70 1.27 8.12 -7.54
C ALA A 70 0.69 7.38 -6.34
N VAL A 71 -0.06 6.31 -6.60
CA VAL A 71 -0.67 5.45 -5.59
C VAL A 71 -0.33 4.01 -5.93
N LEU A 72 0.22 3.27 -4.97
CA LEU A 72 0.64 1.89 -5.15
C LEU A 72 0.30 1.07 -3.91
N GLU A 73 -0.30 -0.11 -4.11
CA GLU A 73 -0.51 -1.08 -3.03
C GLU A 73 0.82 -1.75 -2.69
N MET A 74 1.19 -1.71 -1.42
CA MET A 74 2.34 -2.43 -0.88
C MET A 74 1.90 -3.82 -0.40
N ASP A 75 2.87 -4.72 -0.25
CA ASP A 75 2.66 -6.03 0.35
C ASP A 75 1.94 -5.91 1.71
N LYS A 76 1.10 -6.89 2.06
CA LYS A 76 0.33 -6.86 3.31
C LYS A 76 1.23 -6.83 4.55
N ASP A 77 0.78 -6.11 5.58
CA ASP A 77 1.42 -6.08 6.89
C ASP A 77 0.68 -7.01 7.85
N SER A 78 1.35 -8.09 8.24
CA SER A 78 0.93 -8.99 9.30
C SER A 78 1.48 -8.49 10.65
N GLY A 79 0.61 -7.93 11.50
CA GLY A 79 0.96 -7.44 12.83
C GLY A 79 0.76 -5.94 13.03
N GLY A 80 0.65 -5.15 11.95
CA GLY A 80 0.12 -3.80 12.01
C GLY A 80 1.11 -2.76 12.53
N GLY A 81 2.32 -2.73 11.98
CA GLY A 81 3.35 -1.75 12.32
C GLY A 81 4.68 -2.05 11.66
N GLN A 82 4.66 -2.71 10.50
CA GLN A 82 5.87 -3.18 9.86
C GLN A 82 6.81 -2.01 9.55
N ARG A 83 8.02 -2.08 10.10
CA ARG A 83 9.09 -1.13 9.83
C ARG A 83 9.38 -1.04 8.33
N VAL A 84 9.41 0.19 7.81
CA VAL A 84 9.82 0.54 6.45
C VAL A 84 11.01 1.50 6.54
N ASP A 85 12.19 1.04 6.17
CA ASP A 85 13.39 1.87 6.08
C ASP A 85 13.31 2.81 4.88
N VAL A 86 13.78 4.05 5.08
CA VAL A 86 13.82 5.09 4.04
C VAL A 86 15.26 5.51 3.79
N CYS A 87 15.70 5.43 2.55
CA CYS A 87 17.04 5.83 2.18
C CYS A 87 17.12 6.55 0.84
N LYS A 88 18.20 7.31 0.68
CA LYS A 88 18.60 7.93 -0.58
C LYS A 88 19.57 7.03 -1.32
N THR A 89 19.32 6.79 -2.59
CA THR A 89 20.23 6.05 -3.48
C THR A 89 21.30 6.95 -4.06
N THR A 90 22.31 6.35 -4.69
CA THR A 90 23.37 7.04 -5.45
C THR A 90 22.85 7.94 -6.56
N GLU A 91 21.70 7.61 -7.15
CA GLU A 91 21.07 8.40 -8.22
C GLU A 91 20.10 9.45 -7.68
N GLY A 92 20.10 9.70 -6.36
CA GLY A 92 19.23 10.69 -5.73
C GLY A 92 17.75 10.30 -5.66
N ARG A 93 17.43 9.00 -5.80
CA ARG A 93 16.08 8.47 -5.63
C ARG A 93 15.84 8.11 -4.16
N ILE A 94 14.57 8.03 -3.77
CA ILE A 94 14.20 7.52 -2.45
C ILE A 94 13.85 6.04 -2.58
N LEU A 95 14.49 5.20 -1.78
CA LEU A 95 14.20 3.78 -1.68
C LEU A 95 13.51 3.52 -0.35
N LEU A 96 12.30 2.97 -0.43
CA LEU A 96 11.58 2.40 0.71
C LEU A 96 11.80 0.89 0.73
N SER A 97 12.13 0.35 1.88
CA SER A 97 12.38 -1.07 2.04
C SER A 97 11.74 -1.61 3.30
N ASP A 98 11.07 -2.74 3.19
CA ASP A 98 10.66 -3.54 4.33
C ASP A 98 11.02 -5.02 4.10
N ARG A 99 10.53 -5.91 4.96
CA ARG A 99 10.77 -7.36 4.87
C ARG A 99 10.11 -8.04 3.66
N PHE A 100 9.18 -7.38 2.98
CA PHE A 100 8.34 -7.96 1.92
C PHE A 100 8.61 -7.36 0.54
N GLY A 101 9.08 -6.11 0.49
CA GLY A 101 9.26 -5.42 -0.77
C GLY A 101 10.19 -4.21 -0.69
N ASN A 102 10.60 -3.78 -1.88
CA ASN A 102 11.42 -2.61 -2.11
C ASN A 102 10.72 -1.71 -3.12
N TYR A 103 10.63 -0.41 -2.83
CA TYR A 103 9.90 0.56 -3.64
C TYR A 103 10.79 1.76 -3.91
N LEU A 104 11.04 2.02 -5.19
CA LEU A 104 11.88 3.11 -5.65
C LEU A 104 11.01 4.28 -6.09
N ILE A 105 11.21 5.43 -5.46
CA ILE A 105 10.50 6.67 -5.73
C ILE A 105 11.45 7.60 -6.47
N HIS A 106 11.02 8.03 -7.65
CA HIS A 106 11.77 8.94 -8.49
C HIS A 106 11.50 10.41 -8.09
N PRO A 107 12.40 11.35 -8.41
CA PRO A 107 12.22 12.77 -8.11
C PRO A 107 10.96 13.41 -8.70
N ASP A 108 10.39 12.80 -9.74
CA ASP A 108 9.13 13.25 -10.34
C ASP A 108 7.88 12.72 -9.62
N GLY A 109 8.05 11.96 -8.54
CA GLY A 109 6.97 11.36 -7.75
C GLY A 109 6.49 10.01 -8.27
N SER A 110 7.01 9.52 -9.39
CA SER A 110 6.68 8.17 -9.86
C SER A 110 7.27 7.10 -8.92
N VAL A 111 6.53 6.00 -8.74
CA VAL A 111 6.89 4.92 -7.84
C VAL A 111 6.98 3.61 -8.62
N ARG A 112 8.02 2.83 -8.35
CA ARG A 112 8.23 1.53 -8.96
C ARG A 112 8.61 0.50 -7.90
N ARG A 113 7.90 -0.63 -7.88
CA ARG A 113 8.30 -1.79 -7.05
C ARG A 113 9.50 -2.48 -7.70
N ILE A 114 10.52 -2.77 -6.92
CA ILE A 114 11.66 -3.60 -7.32
C ILE A 114 11.29 -5.04 -7.01
N VAL A 115 11.24 -5.88 -8.03
CA VAL A 115 10.94 -7.31 -7.89
C VAL A 115 12.26 -8.06 -7.77
N ASP A 116 12.46 -8.72 -6.63
CA ASP A 116 13.63 -9.57 -6.34
C ASP A 116 13.37 -11.05 -6.59
N ALA A 117 12.14 -11.42 -6.97
CA ALA A 117 11.75 -12.78 -7.31
C ALA A 117 11.99 -13.09 -8.79
N TYR A 118 12.54 -14.28 -9.06
CA TYR A 118 12.60 -14.85 -10.39
C TYR A 118 11.30 -15.60 -10.66
N VAL A 119 10.61 -15.24 -11.73
CA VAL A 119 9.40 -15.95 -12.18
C VAL A 119 9.71 -16.56 -13.53
N ALA A 120 9.48 -17.86 -13.67
CA ALA A 120 9.60 -18.56 -14.94
C ALA A 120 8.31 -19.33 -15.25
N GLN A 121 7.99 -19.38 -16.53
CA GLN A 121 6.99 -20.30 -17.06
C GLN A 121 7.65 -21.64 -17.34
N VAL A 122 6.96 -22.73 -16.97
CA VAL A 122 7.33 -24.08 -17.42
C VAL A 122 6.62 -24.35 -18.73
N LEU A 123 7.39 -24.64 -19.78
CA LEU A 123 6.89 -24.96 -21.12
C LEU A 123 6.44 -26.43 -21.20
N PRO A 124 5.61 -26.80 -22.19
CA PRO A 124 5.11 -28.18 -22.34
C PRO A 124 6.21 -29.22 -22.56
N ASP A 125 7.38 -28.81 -23.05
CA ASP A 125 8.56 -29.66 -23.23
C ASP A 125 9.41 -29.82 -21.96
N GLY A 126 8.97 -29.23 -20.85
CA GLY A 126 9.65 -29.26 -19.55
C GLY A 126 10.77 -28.23 -19.39
N THR A 127 11.03 -27.39 -20.40
CA THR A 127 11.98 -26.28 -20.29
C THR A 127 11.35 -25.09 -19.57
N THR A 128 12.17 -24.11 -19.16
CA THR A 128 11.69 -22.91 -18.49
C THR A 128 12.07 -21.65 -19.24
N GLU A 129 11.14 -20.69 -19.28
CA GLU A 129 11.35 -19.36 -19.85
C GLU A 129 11.14 -18.29 -18.78
N PRO A 130 12.08 -17.34 -18.59
CA PRO A 130 11.93 -16.27 -17.61
C PRO A 130 10.79 -15.32 -18.00
N LEU A 131 9.82 -15.15 -17.11
CA LEU A 131 8.77 -14.13 -17.20
C LEU A 131 9.16 -12.84 -16.47
N VAL A 132 9.89 -12.97 -15.36
CA VAL A 132 10.39 -11.83 -14.58
C VAL A 132 11.81 -12.12 -14.15
N THR A 133 12.72 -11.23 -14.52
CA THR A 133 14.10 -11.24 -14.05
C THR A 133 14.22 -10.38 -12.79
N PRO A 134 14.86 -10.90 -11.72
CA PRO A 134 15.13 -10.14 -10.50
C PRO A 134 15.91 -8.88 -10.82
N GLU A 135 15.45 -7.78 -10.25
CA GLU A 135 16.17 -6.52 -10.29
C GLU A 135 17.06 -6.38 -9.07
N MET A 136 18.28 -5.89 -9.29
CA MET A 136 19.18 -5.61 -8.19
C MET A 136 18.67 -4.43 -7.38
N LYS A 137 18.44 -4.65 -6.08
CA LYS A 137 18.10 -3.59 -5.13
C LYS A 137 19.20 -2.51 -5.14
N PRO A 138 18.87 -1.22 -5.36
CA PRO A 138 19.84 -0.14 -5.26
C PRO A 138 20.45 -0.04 -3.86
N ALA A 139 21.71 0.39 -3.80
CA ALA A 139 22.39 0.59 -2.53
C ALA A 139 21.78 1.77 -1.75
N CYS A 140 21.63 1.58 -0.43
CA CYS A 140 21.32 2.65 0.52
C CYS A 140 22.60 3.47 0.73
N LEU A 141 22.67 4.67 0.16
CA LEU A 141 23.81 5.57 0.36
C LEU A 141 23.66 6.39 1.64
N THR A 142 22.47 6.94 1.85
CA THR A 142 22.17 7.75 3.03
C THR A 142 20.85 7.28 3.62
N LYS A 143 20.88 6.85 4.88
CA LYS A 143 19.66 6.54 5.62
C LYS A 143 18.99 7.86 6.02
N LEU A 144 17.72 8.01 5.64
CA LEU A 144 16.96 9.24 5.86
C LEU A 144 16.03 9.12 7.07
N GLY A 145 15.62 7.90 7.38
CA GLY A 145 14.74 7.62 8.50
C GLY A 145 14.01 6.31 8.31
N VAL A 146 12.89 6.19 9.02
CA VAL A 146 12.10 4.97 9.11
C VAL A 146 10.63 5.38 9.24
N PHE A 147 9.73 4.69 8.54
CA PHE A 147 8.32 4.68 8.89
C PHE A 147 8.03 3.45 9.74
N ASP A 148 7.37 3.69 10.87
CA ASP A 148 6.92 2.68 11.82
C ASP A 148 8.09 1.83 12.41
N GLN A 149 8.01 1.45 13.68
CA GLN A 149 9.14 0.75 14.35
C GLN A 149 8.93 -0.76 14.60
N GLY A 150 7.89 -1.38 14.03
CA GLY A 150 7.48 -2.74 14.38
C GLY A 150 6.35 -2.71 15.42
N GLY A 151 5.41 -3.65 15.36
CA GLY A 151 4.28 -3.69 16.29
C GLY A 151 4.67 -4.12 17.72
N GLY A 152 4.09 -3.46 18.73
CA GLY A 152 4.11 -3.85 20.15
C GLY A 152 3.64 -2.72 21.08
N PRO A 153 3.56 -2.93 22.40
CA PRO A 153 3.25 -1.86 23.33
C PRO A 153 4.41 -0.86 23.43
N GLY A 154 4.15 0.42 23.13
CA GLY A 154 5.12 1.51 23.24
C GLY A 154 5.89 1.87 21.97
N TYR A 155 5.48 1.37 20.81
CA TYR A 155 6.09 1.75 19.53
C TYR A 155 5.48 3.03 18.96
N ASP A 156 6.33 3.86 18.37
CA ASP A 156 5.94 5.12 17.72
C ASP A 156 5.54 4.86 16.26
N TYR A 157 4.28 5.14 15.94
CA TYR A 157 3.81 5.25 14.56
C TYR A 157 4.24 6.58 13.95
N GLY A 158 4.41 6.60 12.63
CA GLY A 158 4.84 7.78 11.89
C GLY A 158 6.28 7.67 11.38
N PHE A 159 6.79 8.79 10.88
CA PHE A 159 8.15 8.89 10.37
C PHE A 159 9.12 9.35 11.45
N GLN A 160 10.21 8.60 11.63
CA GLN A 160 11.33 8.99 12.48
C GLN A 160 12.54 9.29 11.59
N PRO A 161 12.99 10.56 11.48
CA PRO A 161 14.19 10.89 10.71
C PRO A 161 15.44 10.26 11.35
N GLU A 162 16.41 9.91 10.51
CA GLU A 162 17.74 9.51 10.98
C GLU A 162 18.39 10.68 11.72
N ARG A 163 18.98 10.42 12.89
CA ARG A 163 19.64 11.43 13.73
C ARG A 163 21.07 11.71 13.29
#